data_AF-A0A2V6JHX6-F1
#
_entry.id   AF-A0A2V6JHX6-F1
#
_cell.length_a   1.000
_cell.length_b   1.000
_cell.length_c   1.000
_cell.angle_alpha   90.00
_cell.angle_beta   90.00
_cell.angle_gamma   90.00
#
_symmetry.space_group_name_H-M   'P 1'
#
loop_
_entity.id
_entity.type
_entity.pdbx_description
1 polymer ?
#
loop_
_entity_poly.entity_id
_entity_poly.type
_entity_poly.pdbx_seq_one_letter_code
_entity_poly.pdbx_strand_id
1 'polypeptide(L)'
;MRRARPSTSRTSSARERRDVVPRTAPRSPAFSQALTNARSYAKDPERLRQLFREAVKKAPSIPREPFKDLWAYFQAMLRLIRAYYRREYRNVPLQNLVMIVGAIIYILNPFDLIPDWIAGLGFADDAVVLAFAVRQTRQTLDDFMTWEIRSREVPVG
;
A
#
# COMPACT_ATOMS: atom_id res chain seq x y z
N MET A 1 -23.53 -52.50 31.50
CA MET A 1 -24.86 -51.88 31.26
C MET A 1 -24.65 -50.36 31.23
N ARG A 2 -25.09 -49.50 30.32
CA ARG A 2 -25.92 -49.50 29.08
C ARG A 2 -25.40 -48.34 28.19
N ARG A 3 -25.56 -48.46 26.87
CA ARG A 3 -25.24 -47.43 25.85
C ARG A 3 -26.33 -46.36 25.77
N ALA A 4 -25.96 -45.13 25.35
CA ALA A 4 -26.65 -44.37 24.31
C ALA A 4 -25.78 -43.18 23.79
N ARG A 5 -25.67 -43.07 22.46
CA ARG A 5 -25.36 -41.85 21.65
C ARG A 5 -26.70 -41.40 21.01
N PRO A 6 -26.79 -40.40 20.10
CA PRO A 6 -26.16 -39.07 19.95
C PRO A 6 -27.23 -37.95 19.74
N SER A 7 -26.86 -36.67 19.61
CA SER A 7 -27.54 -35.75 18.66
C SER A 7 -26.75 -34.47 18.39
N THR A 8 -26.68 -34.14 17.11
CA THR A 8 -26.14 -32.97 16.43
C THR A 8 -27.10 -31.78 16.41
N SER A 9 -26.60 -30.54 16.51
CA SER A 9 -27.08 -29.35 15.75
C SER A 9 -26.07 -28.21 15.93
N ARG A 10 -25.32 -27.80 14.89
CA ARG A 10 -25.63 -26.76 13.88
C ARG A 10 -25.64 -25.31 14.41
N THR A 11 -24.59 -24.59 14.00
CA THR A 11 -24.63 -23.22 13.43
C THR A 11 -24.79 -22.03 14.38
N SER A 12 -23.77 -21.16 14.46
CA SER A 12 -23.82 -19.71 14.12
C SER A 12 -22.48 -19.05 14.48
N SER A 13 -21.61 -18.66 13.54
CA SER A 13 -21.65 -17.37 12.83
C SER A 13 -21.69 -16.14 13.76
N ALA A 14 -20.51 -15.58 14.07
CA ALA A 14 -20.26 -14.14 14.29
C ALA A 14 -18.74 -13.96 14.53
N ARG A 15 -17.89 -13.93 13.51
CA ARG A 15 -17.55 -12.69 12.78
C ARG A 15 -17.42 -11.49 13.72
N GLU A 16 -16.46 -11.57 14.65
CA GLU A 16 -15.89 -10.42 15.35
C GLU A 16 -15.11 -9.55 14.33
N ARG A 17 -15.90 -8.83 13.53
CA ARG A 17 -15.48 -7.73 12.66
C ARG A 17 -16.25 -6.52 13.15
N ARG A 18 -15.57 -5.65 13.91
CA ARG A 18 -15.90 -4.27 14.33
C ARG A 18 -15.06 -4.09 15.60
N ASP A 19 -13.97 -3.33 15.65
CA ASP A 19 -13.74 -2.00 15.09
C ASP A 19 -12.24 -1.79 14.79
N VAL A 20 -11.89 -1.59 13.52
CA VAL A 20 -10.51 -1.32 13.08
C VAL A 20 -10.33 0.18 12.88
N VAL A 21 -10.51 0.96 13.95
CA VAL A 21 -10.06 2.35 13.98
C VAL A 21 -9.20 2.52 15.22
N PRO A 22 -7.87 2.68 15.08
CA PRO A 22 -7.00 2.98 16.21
C PRO A 22 -7.50 4.26 16.89
N ARG A 23 -7.67 4.24 18.22
CA ARG A 23 -8.18 5.35 19.03
C ARG A 23 -7.31 6.62 18.98
N THR A 24 -6.16 6.55 18.32
CA THR A 24 -5.13 7.60 18.19
C THR A 24 -5.13 8.33 16.84
N ALA A 25 -6.03 7.99 15.91
CA ALA A 25 -6.13 8.74 14.66
C ALA A 25 -6.68 10.17 14.90
N PRO A 26 -6.05 11.24 14.37
CA PRO A 26 -6.57 12.60 14.50
C PRO A 26 -7.96 12.68 13.85
N ARG A 27 -8.97 13.10 14.63
CA ARG A 27 -10.35 13.32 14.14
C ARG A 27 -10.48 14.66 13.40
N SER A 28 -9.58 14.94 12.46
CA SER A 28 -9.67 16.16 11.66
C SER A 28 -10.50 15.93 10.39
N PRO A 29 -11.28 16.93 9.94
CA PRO A 29 -11.99 16.87 8.65
C PRO A 29 -11.05 16.57 7.48
N ALA A 30 -9.82 17.10 7.53
CA ALA A 30 -8.77 16.82 6.56
C ALA A 30 -8.38 15.33 6.51
N PHE A 31 -8.33 14.64 7.65
CA PHE A 31 -8.04 13.20 7.71
C PHE A 31 -9.19 12.35 7.12
N SER A 32 -10.44 12.71 7.41
CA SER A 32 -11.62 12.05 6.82
C SER A 32 -11.72 12.27 5.31
N GLN A 33 -11.36 13.47 4.83
CA GLN A 33 -11.35 13.80 3.41
C GLN A 33 -10.18 13.12 2.68
N ALA A 34 -8.99 13.08 3.30
CA ALA A 34 -7.86 12.29 2.83
C ALA A 34 -8.21 10.80 2.73
N LEU A 35 -8.91 10.22 3.72
CA LEU A 35 -9.40 8.83 3.68
C LEU A 35 -10.47 8.59 2.58
N THR A 36 -11.23 9.62 2.20
CA THR A 36 -12.26 9.54 1.16
C THR A 36 -11.65 9.61 -0.25
N ASN A 37 -10.69 10.52 -0.47
CA ASN A 37 -9.93 10.62 -1.72
C ASN A 37 -9.00 9.41 -1.92
N ALA A 38 -8.40 8.92 -0.83
CA ALA A 38 -7.66 7.66 -0.79
C ALA A 38 -8.48 6.45 -1.25
N ARG A 39 -9.76 6.38 -0.82
CA ARG A 39 -10.68 5.31 -1.26
C ARG A 39 -10.96 5.35 -2.75
N SER A 40 -10.91 6.51 -3.44
CA SER A 40 -11.16 6.55 -4.88
C SER A 40 -10.03 5.95 -5.71
N TYR A 41 -8.78 6.08 -5.28
CA TYR A 41 -7.64 5.43 -5.95
C TYR A 41 -7.64 3.91 -5.75
N ALA A 42 -7.95 3.43 -4.53
CA ALA A 42 -8.03 1.99 -4.27
C ALA A 42 -9.22 1.29 -4.95
N LYS A 43 -10.25 2.05 -5.32
CA LYS A 43 -11.46 1.57 -6.00
C LYS A 43 -11.37 1.59 -7.52
N ASP A 44 -10.40 2.30 -8.10
CA ASP A 44 -10.24 2.47 -9.54
C ASP A 44 -8.93 1.80 -10.03
N PRO A 45 -9.00 0.56 -10.54
CA PRO A 45 -7.84 -0.16 -11.06
C PRO A 45 -7.17 0.55 -12.24
N GLU A 46 -7.91 1.33 -13.03
CA GLU A 46 -7.35 2.01 -14.20
C GLU A 46 -6.48 3.20 -13.80
N ARG A 47 -6.86 3.94 -12.74
CA ARG A 47 -5.99 4.97 -12.16
C ARG A 47 -4.67 4.39 -11.63
N LEU A 48 -4.73 3.27 -10.92
CA LEU A 48 -3.52 2.57 -10.45
C LEU A 48 -2.66 2.07 -11.62
N ARG A 49 -3.29 1.56 -12.67
CA ARG A 49 -2.61 1.13 -13.88
C ARG A 49 -1.93 2.30 -14.61
N GLN A 50 -2.60 3.45 -14.69
CA GLN A 50 -2.03 4.65 -15.30
C GLN A 50 -0.83 5.15 -14.50
N LEU A 51 -0.96 5.27 -13.18
CA LEU A 51 0.15 5.64 -12.30
C LEU A 51 1.33 4.69 -12.48
N PHE A 52 1.10 3.39 -12.51
CA PHE A 52 2.14 2.41 -12.77
C PHE A 52 2.83 2.61 -14.13
N ARG A 53 2.07 2.84 -15.21
CA ARG A 53 2.63 3.08 -16.55
C ARG A 53 3.50 4.32 -16.57
N GLU A 54 3.02 5.42 -16.00
CA GLU A 54 3.78 6.67 -15.91
C GLU A 54 5.03 6.48 -15.06
N ALA A 55 4.91 5.76 -13.95
CA ALA A 55 6.03 5.49 -13.07
C ALA A 55 7.12 4.67 -13.73
N VAL A 56 6.76 3.57 -14.40
CA VAL A 56 7.73 2.73 -15.12
C VAL A 56 8.35 3.48 -16.29
N LYS A 57 7.60 4.36 -16.97
CA LYS A 57 8.13 5.20 -18.04
C LYS A 57 9.16 6.21 -17.53
N LYS A 58 8.92 6.84 -16.37
CA LYS A 58 9.80 7.85 -15.77
C LYS A 58 10.95 7.26 -14.96
N ALA A 59 10.79 6.07 -14.38
CA ALA A 59 11.78 5.45 -13.49
C ALA A 59 13.23 5.42 -14.02
N PRO A 60 13.51 5.19 -15.32
CA PRO A 60 14.86 5.25 -15.85
C PRO A 60 15.50 6.66 -15.80
N SER A 61 14.68 7.71 -15.79
CA SER A 61 15.12 9.11 -15.78
C SER A 61 15.26 9.69 -14.37
N ILE A 62 14.90 8.94 -13.33
CA ILE A 62 15.00 9.39 -11.94
C ILE A 62 16.45 9.21 -11.47
N PRO A 63 17.11 10.27 -10.93
CA PRO A 63 18.43 10.15 -10.33
C PRO A 63 18.41 9.12 -9.19
N ARG A 64 19.29 8.12 -9.24
CA ARG A 64 19.29 7.05 -8.23
C ARG A 64 20.05 7.40 -6.96
N GLU A 65 21.01 8.31 -7.03
CA GLU A 65 21.90 8.61 -5.90
C GLU A 65 21.18 9.06 -4.62
N PRO A 66 20.14 9.91 -4.67
CA PRO A 66 19.40 10.30 -3.47
C PRO A 66 18.63 9.13 -2.83
N PHE A 67 18.40 8.05 -3.58
CA PHE A 67 17.51 6.95 -3.19
C PHE A 67 18.21 5.59 -3.16
N LYS A 68 19.54 5.55 -3.18
CA LYS A 68 20.30 4.30 -3.38
C LYS A 68 19.81 3.14 -2.50
N ASP A 69 19.59 3.40 -1.22
CA ASP A 69 19.15 2.38 -0.25
C ASP A 69 17.63 2.12 -0.27
N LEU A 70 16.86 3.02 -0.87
CA LEU A 70 15.40 2.97 -0.96
C LEU A 70 14.91 2.49 -2.33
N TRP A 71 15.79 2.40 -3.32
CA TRP A 71 15.45 2.07 -4.69
C TRP A 71 14.80 0.67 -4.80
N ALA A 72 15.30 -0.30 -4.03
CA ALA A 72 14.70 -1.63 -3.97
C ALA A 72 13.25 -1.58 -3.47
N TYR A 73 12.98 -0.74 -2.48
CA TYR A 73 11.62 -0.54 -1.97
C TYR A 73 10.73 0.20 -2.97
N PHE A 74 11.26 1.22 -3.66
CA PHE A 74 10.53 1.87 -4.75
C PHE A 74 10.14 0.87 -5.85
N GLN A 75 11.06 -0.01 -6.26
CA GLN A 75 10.75 -1.09 -7.21
C GLN A 75 9.70 -2.06 -6.65
N ALA A 76 9.77 -2.41 -5.37
CA ALA A 76 8.76 -3.26 -4.72
C ALA A 76 7.38 -2.57 -4.69
N MET A 77 7.32 -1.26 -4.45
CA MET A 77 6.08 -0.47 -4.52
C MET A 77 5.44 -0.53 -5.91
N LEU A 78 6.23 -0.39 -6.98
CA LEU A 78 5.72 -0.51 -8.36
C LEU A 78 5.17 -1.92 -8.65
N ARG A 79 5.87 -2.97 -8.21
CA ARG A 79 5.41 -4.35 -8.36
C ARG A 79 4.13 -4.60 -7.56
N LEU A 80 4.02 -4.04 -6.35
CA LEU A 80 2.83 -4.15 -5.50
C LEU A 80 1.63 -3.48 -6.17
N ILE A 81 1.77 -2.25 -6.68
CA ILE A 81 0.68 -1.58 -7.41
C ILE A 81 0.23 -2.43 -8.60
N ARG A 82 1.19 -3.00 -9.35
CA ARG A 82 0.90 -3.90 -10.47
C ARG A 82 0.08 -5.11 -10.05
N ALA A 83 0.54 -5.84 -9.05
CA ALA A 83 -0.17 -7.00 -8.54
C ALA A 83 -1.57 -6.63 -7.99
N TYR A 84 -1.69 -5.45 -7.37
CA TYR A 84 -2.95 -4.97 -6.80
C TYR A 84 -4.00 -4.67 -7.87
N TYR A 85 -3.67 -3.89 -8.91
CA TYR A 85 -4.64 -3.57 -9.96
C TYR A 85 -5.00 -4.80 -10.80
N ARG A 86 -4.07 -5.76 -10.97
CA ARG A 86 -4.32 -7.05 -11.63
C ARG A 86 -5.12 -8.05 -10.78
N ARG A 87 -5.38 -7.71 -9.51
CA ARG A 87 -6.06 -8.58 -8.53
C ARG A 87 -5.26 -9.84 -8.14
N GLU A 88 -3.95 -9.84 -8.37
CA GLU A 88 -3.04 -10.94 -8.01
C GLU A 88 -2.69 -10.91 -6.52
N TYR A 89 -2.59 -9.71 -5.93
CA TYR A 89 -2.33 -9.51 -4.50
C TYR A 89 -3.24 -8.42 -3.93
N ARG A 90 -4.13 -8.78 -2.98
CA ARG A 90 -5.10 -7.86 -2.35
C ARG A 90 -4.95 -7.74 -0.84
N ASN A 91 -3.98 -8.42 -0.24
CA ASN A 91 -3.69 -8.34 1.19
C ASN A 91 -2.88 -7.07 1.53
N VAL A 92 -3.45 -5.90 1.23
CA VAL A 92 -2.81 -4.61 1.43
C VAL A 92 -3.76 -3.73 2.25
N PRO A 93 -3.36 -3.30 3.47
CA PRO A 93 -4.13 -2.31 4.22
C PRO A 93 -4.31 -1.04 3.39
N LEU A 94 -5.54 -0.50 3.36
CA LEU A 94 -5.85 0.66 2.52
C LEU A 94 -4.92 1.85 2.80
N GLN A 95 -4.60 2.12 4.07
CA GLN A 95 -3.69 3.20 4.46
C GLN A 95 -2.30 3.03 3.84
N ASN A 96 -1.80 1.79 3.78
CA ASN A 96 -0.48 1.49 3.23
C ASN A 96 -0.50 1.61 1.70
N LEU A 97 -1.57 1.16 1.03
CA LEU A 97 -1.73 1.37 -0.41
C LEU A 97 -1.71 2.87 -0.77
N VAL A 98 -2.38 3.69 0.03
CA VAL A 98 -2.46 5.15 -0.17
C VAL A 98 -1.10 5.80 0.03
N MET A 99 -0.37 5.41 1.09
CA MET A 99 0.98 5.89 1.33
C MET A 99 1.93 5.54 0.18
N ILE A 100 1.85 4.31 -0.33
CA ILE A 100 2.64 3.85 -1.48
C ILE A 100 2.30 4.65 -2.75
N VAL A 101 1.01 4.84 -3.02
CA VAL A 101 0.54 5.64 -4.16
C VAL A 101 1.03 7.08 -4.05
N GLY A 102 0.91 7.70 -2.88
CA GLY A 102 1.38 9.07 -2.63
C GLY A 102 2.88 9.22 -2.84
N ALA A 103 3.68 8.28 -2.30
CA ALA A 103 5.13 8.27 -2.49
C ALA A 103 5.53 8.15 -3.96
N ILE A 104 4.84 7.30 -4.73
CA ILE A 104 5.12 7.18 -6.17
C ILE A 104 4.75 8.46 -6.90
N ILE A 105 3.56 9.02 -6.70
CA ILE A 105 3.14 10.26 -7.40
C ILE A 105 4.14 11.38 -7.12
N TYR A 106 4.53 11.54 -5.86
CA TYR A 106 5.51 12.52 -5.43
C TYR A 106 6.86 12.36 -6.18
N ILE A 107 7.37 11.13 -6.28
CA ILE A 107 8.60 10.83 -7.03
C ILE A 107 8.45 11.12 -8.54
N LEU A 108 7.25 10.97 -9.12
CA LEU A 108 7.02 11.23 -10.54
C LEU A 108 6.88 12.72 -10.87
N ASN A 109 6.39 13.50 -9.91
CA ASN A 109 6.24 14.94 -10.05
C ASN A 109 6.56 15.61 -8.70
N PRO A 110 7.84 15.90 -8.43
CA PRO A 110 8.26 16.47 -7.14
C PRO A 110 7.61 17.83 -6.84
N PHE A 111 6.99 18.49 -7.83
CA PHE A 111 6.39 19.82 -7.69
C PHE A 111 4.86 19.83 -7.47
N ASP A 112 4.16 18.69 -7.50
CA ASP A 112 2.69 18.68 -7.71
C ASP A 112 1.82 18.54 -6.45
N LEU A 113 2.37 18.11 -5.30
CA LEU A 113 1.55 17.59 -4.19
C LEU A 113 1.86 18.16 -2.80
N ILE A 114 2.70 19.19 -2.72
CA ILE A 114 2.94 19.91 -1.47
C ILE A 114 2.01 21.15 -1.47
N PRO A 115 0.93 21.19 -0.68
CA PRO A 115 0.24 22.45 -0.37
C PRO A 115 1.23 23.45 0.22
N ASP A 116 0.98 24.75 0.13
CA ASP A 116 1.86 25.83 0.61
C ASP A 116 2.16 25.83 2.14
N TRP A 117 1.73 24.81 2.90
CA TRP A 117 1.97 24.65 4.35
C TRP A 117 3.35 24.09 4.75
N ILE A 118 4.19 23.63 3.81
CA ILE A 118 5.55 23.09 4.04
C ILE A 118 6.63 24.03 3.41
N ALA A 119 6.29 25.29 3.15
CA ALA A 119 7.24 26.30 2.68
C ALA A 119 8.25 26.67 3.80
N GLY A 120 9.23 25.81 4.08
CA GLY A 120 10.25 26.04 5.11
C GLY A 120 11.30 24.94 5.30
N LEU A 121 11.15 23.76 4.69
CA LEU A 121 12.17 22.70 4.75
C LEU A 121 12.71 22.45 3.34
N GLY A 122 14.00 22.70 3.16
CA GLY A 122 14.67 22.72 1.85
C GLY A 122 14.74 21.37 1.13
N PHE A 123 15.31 21.44 -0.08
CA PHE A 123 15.45 20.46 -1.18
C PHE A 123 15.88 19.00 -0.90
N ALA A 124 15.90 18.53 0.36
CA ALA A 124 16.14 17.14 0.74
C ALA A 124 14.85 16.27 0.76
N ASP A 125 13.71 16.83 0.34
CA ASP A 125 12.38 16.33 0.68
C ASP A 125 12.06 14.96 0.03
N ASP A 126 12.54 14.68 -1.18
CA ASP A 126 12.11 13.49 -1.91
C ASP A 126 12.58 12.16 -1.29
N ALA A 127 13.85 12.11 -0.87
CA ALA A 127 14.41 10.93 -0.21
C ALA A 127 13.79 10.73 1.17
N VAL A 128 13.47 11.82 1.86
CA VAL A 128 12.79 11.81 3.16
C VAL A 128 11.36 11.30 3.02
N VAL A 129 10.62 11.75 2.01
CA VAL A 129 9.26 11.28 1.70
C VAL A 129 9.28 9.78 1.40
N LEU A 130 10.20 9.31 0.54
CA LEU A 130 10.30 7.89 0.26
C LEU A 130 10.71 7.09 1.51
N ALA A 131 11.67 7.57 2.30
CA ALA A 131 12.09 6.93 3.53
C ALA A 131 10.94 6.82 4.55
N PHE A 132 10.15 7.88 4.69
CA PHE A 132 8.97 7.90 5.53
C PHE A 132 7.90 6.90 5.05
N ALA A 133 7.61 6.89 3.75
CA ALA A 133 6.67 5.94 3.16
C ALA A 133 7.13 4.49 3.34
N VAL A 134 8.41 4.21 3.13
CA VAL A 134 9.01 2.89 3.39
C VAL A 134 8.87 2.52 4.86
N ARG A 135 9.22 3.40 5.78
CA ARG A 135 9.09 3.16 7.22
C ARG A 135 7.65 2.81 7.61
N GLN A 136 6.68 3.54 7.07
CA GLN A 136 5.26 3.31 7.39
C GLN A 136 4.70 2.03 6.76
N THR A 137 5.22 1.62 5.60
CA THR A 137 4.67 0.51 4.80
C THR A 137 5.54 -0.74 4.77
N ARG A 138 6.65 -0.74 5.53
CA ARG A 138 7.67 -1.80 5.53
C ARG A 138 7.08 -3.19 5.67
N GLN A 139 6.26 -3.43 6.68
CA GLN A 139 5.63 -4.74 6.88
C GLN A 139 4.83 -5.19 5.67
N THR A 140 4.05 -4.29 5.05
CA THR A 140 3.27 -4.60 3.85
C THR A 140 4.15 -4.90 2.63
N LEU A 141 5.26 -4.19 2.48
CA LEU A 141 6.22 -4.47 1.41
C LEU A 141 6.93 -5.80 1.65
N ASP A 142 7.31 -6.10 2.88
CA ASP A 142 7.97 -7.36 3.26
C ASP A 142 7.02 -8.56 3.07
N ASP A 143 5.75 -8.44 3.49
CA ASP A 143 4.70 -9.45 3.25
C ASP A 143 4.46 -9.68 1.75
N PHE A 144 4.46 -8.61 0.96
CA PHE A 144 4.31 -8.68 -0.49
C PHE A 144 5.52 -9.37 -1.15
N MET A 145 6.75 -9.00 -0.79
CA MET A 145 7.97 -9.62 -1.33
C MET A 145 8.06 -11.10 -0.96
N THR A 146 7.65 -11.47 0.26
CA THR A 146 7.55 -12.87 0.70
C THR A 146 6.57 -13.66 -0.15
N TRP A 147 5.41 -13.07 -0.44
CA TRP A 147 4.41 -13.66 -1.34
C TRP A 147 4.93 -13.78 -2.79
N GLU A 148 5.66 -12.79 -3.30
CA GLU A 148 6.25 -12.83 -4.66
C GLU A 148 7.21 -14.02 -4.81
N ILE A 149 8.07 -14.27 -3.81
CA ILE A 149 9.02 -15.39 -3.81
C ILE A 149 8.25 -16.71 -3.85
N ARG A 150 7.31 -16.90 -2.92
CA ARG A 150 6.50 -18.13 -2.82
C ARG A 150 5.70 -18.41 -4.10
N SER A 151 5.21 -17.36 -4.75
CA SER A 151 4.41 -17.48 -5.98
C SER A 151 5.25 -17.81 -7.22
N ARG A 152 6.58 -17.61 -7.17
CA ARG A 152 7.53 -18.01 -8.23
C ARG A 152 8.06 -19.43 -8.04
N GLU A 153 8.01 -19.95 -6.81
CA GLU A 153 8.49 -21.29 -6.43
C GLU A 153 7.49 -22.42 -6.74
N VAL A 154 6.35 -22.15 -7.38
CA VAL A 154 5.44 -23.19 -7.86
C VAL A 154 5.78 -23.50 -9.33
N PRO A 155 6.53 -24.58 -9.64
CA PRO A 155 6.65 -25.03 -11.01
C PRO A 155 5.28 -25.58 -11.39
N VAL A 156 4.75 -25.11 -12.52
CA VAL A 156 3.59 -25.74 -13.15
C VAL A 156 4.07 -27.12 -13.59
N GLY A 157 3.68 -28.15 -12.85
CA GLY A 157 3.78 -29.55 -13.28
C GLY A 157 2.79 -29.85 -14.40
#